data_AF-A0A842QT51-F1
#
_entry.id   AF-A0A842QT51-F1
#
_cell.length_a   1.000
_cell.length_b   1.000
_cell.length_c   1.000
_cell.angle_alpha   90.00
_cell.angle_beta   90.00
_cell.angle_gamma   90.00
#
_symmetry.space_group_name_H-M   'P 1'
#
loop_
_entity.id
_entity.type
_entity.pdbx_description
1 polymer ?
#
loop_
_entity_poly.entity_id
_entity_poly.type
_entity_poly.pdbx_seq_one_letter_code
_entity_poly.pdbx_strand_id
1 'polypeptide(L)' 'MSDEKVAVKINKELYDKIQEKIEGTSITSVEEYIELLLENEFPEETEYTEEEEELIRERLRRLGYIE' A
#
# COMPACT_ATOMS: atom_id res chain seq x y z
N MET A 1 2.01 10.10 7.18
CA MET A 1 0.94 9.12 7.42
C MET A 1 0.69 9.10 8.91
N SER A 2 -0.58 9.21 9.33
CA SER A 2 -0.94 9.21 10.75
C SER A 2 -0.70 7.82 11.31
N ASP A 3 0.17 7.67 12.31
CA ASP A 3 0.50 6.42 13.04
C ASP A 3 -0.69 5.84 13.84
N GLU A 4 -1.92 6.25 13.54
CA GLU A 4 -3.11 5.91 14.31
C GLU A 4 -3.71 4.59 13.79
N LYS A 5 -3.51 3.51 14.57
CA LYS A 5 -4.04 2.18 14.26
C LYS A 5 -5.34 1.89 15.00
N VAL A 6 -6.26 1.20 14.32
CA VAL A 6 -7.54 0.73 14.90
C VAL A 6 -7.52 -0.78 15.08
N ALA A 7 -8.06 -1.27 16.19
CA ALA A 7 -8.14 -2.71 16.47
C ALA A 7 -9.31 -3.34 15.69
N VAL A 8 -9.02 -4.35 14.88
CA VAL A 8 -10.01 -5.13 14.11
C VAL A 8 -10.03 -6.57 14.60
N LYS A 9 -11.23 -7.15 14.75
CA LYS A 9 -11.37 -8.58 15.06
C LYS A 9 -11.61 -9.36 13.78
N ILE A 10 -10.86 -10.44 13.59
CA ILE A 10 -11.04 -11.39 12.49
C ILE A 10 -11.27 -12.79 13.04
N ASN A 11 -11.82 -13.68 12.21
CA ASN A 11 -11.99 -15.08 12.59
C ASN A 11 -10.64 -15.73 12.87
N LYS A 12 -10.57 -16.51 13.96
CA LYS A 12 -9.33 -17.18 14.40
C LYS A 12 -8.75 -18.09 13.31
N GLU A 13 -9.58 -18.86 12.63
CA GLU A 13 -9.12 -19.72 11.53
C GLU A 13 -8.43 -18.94 10.40
N LEU A 14 -8.85 -17.69 10.17
CA LEU A 14 -8.26 -16.83 9.14
C LEU A 14 -6.92 -16.29 9.62
N TYR A 15 -6.82 -15.90 10.89
CA TYR A 15 -5.58 -15.49 11.53
C TYR A 15 -4.53 -16.61 11.46
N ASP A 16 -4.90 -17.84 11.85
CA ASP A 16 -4.00 -18.99 11.87
C ASP A 16 -3.47 -19.30 10.45
N LYS A 17 -4.34 -19.26 9.43
CA LYS A 17 -3.93 -19.41 8.02
C LYS A 17 -2.96 -18.32 7.55
N ILE A 18 -3.15 -17.08 8.01
CA ILE A 18 -2.22 -16.00 7.67
C ILE A 18 -0.89 -16.22 8.36
N GLN A 19 -0.87 -16.64 9.63
CA GLN A 19 0.36 -16.99 10.34
C GLN A 19 1.17 -18.04 9.58
N GLU A 20 0.54 -19.16 9.20
CA GLU A 20 1.20 -20.20 8.40
C GLU A 20 1.72 -19.67 7.05
N LYS A 21 0.99 -18.74 6.43
CA LYS A 21 1.38 -18.15 5.13
C LYS A 21 2.59 -17.22 5.23
N ILE A 22 2.72 -16.48 6.33
CA ILE A 22 3.82 -15.53 6.53
C ILE A 22 5.07 -16.19 7.11
N GLU A 23 4.97 -17.42 7.63
CA GLU A 23 6.12 -18.20 8.09
C GLU A 23 7.16 -18.35 6.97
N GLY A 24 8.39 -17.91 7.23
CA GLY A 24 9.49 -17.94 6.26
C GLY A 24 9.51 -16.78 5.27
N THR A 25 8.60 -15.81 5.40
CA THR A 25 8.63 -14.55 4.66
C THR A 25 9.31 -13.45 5.47
N SER A 26 9.51 -12.27 4.87
CA SER A 26 10.01 -11.08 5.58
C SER A 26 8.94 -10.38 6.42
N ILE A 27 7.68 -10.82 6.34
CA ILE A 27 6.56 -10.21 7.07
C ILE A 27 6.59 -10.70 8.52
N THR A 28 6.57 -9.75 9.45
CA THR A 28 6.80 -10.01 10.87
C THR A 28 5.52 -10.22 11.67
N SER A 29 4.36 -9.82 11.12
CA SER A 29 3.07 -9.94 11.79
C SER A 29 1.90 -10.14 10.84
N VAL A 30 0.81 -10.71 11.36
CA VAL A 30 -0.48 -10.81 10.64
C VAL A 30 -1.04 -9.42 10.34
N GLU A 31 -0.82 -8.45 11.23
CA GLU A 31 -1.24 -7.06 11.01
C GLU A 31 -0.55 -6.44 9.80
N GLU A 32 0.77 -6.59 9.69
CA GLU A 32 1.56 -6.11 8.55
C GLU A 32 1.11 -6.75 7.23
N TYR A 33 0.80 -8.06 7.25
CA TYR A 33 0.25 -8.74 6.08
C TYR A 33 -1.10 -8.16 5.65
N ILE A 34 -1.99 -7.90 6.61
CA ILE A 34 -3.34 -7.35 6.35
C ILE A 34 -3.23 -5.91 5.87
N GLU A 35 -2.39 -5.09 6.50
CA GLU A 35 -2.12 -3.70 6.13
C GLU A 35 -1.66 -3.62 4.68
N LEU A 36 -0.63 -4.40 4.30
CA LEU A 36 -0.13 -4.44 2.92
C LEU A 36 -1.19 -4.91 1.92
N LEU A 37 -2.02 -5.89 2.29
CA LEU A 37 -3.08 -6.39 1.40
C LEU A 37 -4.19 -5.34 1.21
N LEU A 38 -4.52 -4.59 2.27
CA LEU A 38 -5.49 -3.50 2.22
C LEU A 38 -4.95 -2.26 1.52
N GLU A 39 -3.66 -1.93 1.64
CA GLU A 39 -3.03 -0.85 0.87
C GLU A 39 -3.07 -1.11 -0.64
N ASN A 40 -2.98 -2.38 -1.05
CA ASN A 40 -3.11 -2.74 -2.47
C ASN A 40 -4.57 -2.70 -2.95
N GLU A 41 -5.54 -3.00 -2.08
CA GLU A 41 -6.97 -2.97 -2.41
C GLU A 41 -7.54 -1.55 -2.38
N PHE A 42 -7.07 -0.75 -1.43
CA PHE A 42 -7.36 0.67 -1.26
C PHE A 42 -6.07 1.44 -1.44
N PRO A 43 -5.53 1.51 -2.67
CA PRO A 43 -4.39 2.37 -2.93
C PRO A 43 -4.77 3.76 -2.45
N GLU A 44 -3.85 4.43 -1.76
CA GLU A 44 -3.98 5.88 -1.61
C GLU A 44 -4.20 6.41 -3.02
N GLU A 45 -5.36 7.01 -3.26
CA GLU A 45 -5.51 7.87 -4.43
C GLU A 45 -4.45 8.93 -4.23
N THR A 46 -3.29 8.74 -4.88
CA THR A 46 -2.42 9.85 -5.20
C THR A 46 -3.26 10.71 -6.12
N GLU A 47 -4.14 11.52 -5.54
CA GLU A 47 -4.55 12.78 -6.11
C GLU A 47 -3.25 13.56 -6.24
N TYR A 48 -2.47 13.25 -7.29
CA TYR A 48 -1.53 14.22 -7.79
C TYR A 48 -2.40 15.44 -8.05
N THR A 49 -2.14 16.50 -7.31
CA THR A 49 -2.74 17.78 -7.62
C THR A 49 -2.44 18.07 -9.09
N GLU A 50 -3.33 18.76 -9.82
CA GLU A 50 -3.09 19.08 -11.25
C GLU A 50 -1.68 19.68 -11.46
N GLU A 51 -1.17 20.40 -10.45
CA GLU A 51 0.20 20.94 -10.38
C GLU A 51 1.30 19.86 -10.37
N GLU A 52 1.12 18.77 -9.60
CA GLU A 52 2.08 17.66 -9.55
C GLU A 52 2.08 16.85 -10.85
N GLU A 53 0.92 16.62 -11.45
CA GLU A 53 0.82 16.00 -12.78
C GLU A 53 1.50 16.86 -13.86
N GLU A 54 1.34 18.19 -13.81
CA GLU A 54 1.97 19.10 -14.76
C GLU A 54 3.50 19.12 -14.60
N LEU A 55 4.01 19.13 -13.37
CA LEU A 55 5.45 19.01 -13.08
C LEU A 55 6.03 17.68 -13.58
N ILE A 56 5.31 16.57 -13.39
CA ILE A 56 5.71 15.26 -13.90
C ILE A 56 5.69 15.28 -15.44
N ARG A 57 4.67 15.86 -16.07
CA ARG A 57 4.55 15.98 -17.53
C ARG A 57 5.67 16.83 -18.13
N GLU A 58 6.02 17.96 -17.52
CA GLU A 58 7.17 18.79 -17.93
C GLU A 58 8.50 18.04 -17.79
N ARG A 59 8.66 17.27 -16.71
CA ARG A 59 9.86 16.46 -16.49
C ARG A 59 9.97 15.34 -17.52
N LEU A 60 8.86 14.67 -17.83
CA LEU A 60 8.81 13.61 -18.84
C LEU A 60 9.04 14.15 -20.26
N ARG A 61 8.50 15.33 -20.60
CA ARG A 61 8.80 16.05 -21.85
C ARG A 61 10.29 16.41 -21.96
N ARG A 62 10.90 16.95 -20.89
CA ARG A 62 12.35 17.24 -20.87
C ARG A 62 13.23 16.02 -21.06
N LEU A 63 12.74 14.86 -20.62
CA LEU A 63 13.43 13.59 -20.76
C LEU A 63 13.09 12.85 -22.07
N GLY A 64 12.19 13.40 -22.91
CA GLY A 64 11.83 12.86 -24.22
C GLY A 64 10.90 11.64 -24.19
N TYR A 65 10.21 11.40 -23.07
CA TYR A 65 9.27 10.28 -22.95
C TYR A 65 7.86 10.60 -23.49
N ILE A 66 7.56 11.89 -23.70
CA ILE A 66 6.27 12.38 -24.19
C ILE A 66 6.54 13.56 -25.14
N GLU A 67 5.88 13.59 -26.29
CA GLU A 67 5.93 14.70 -27.28
C GLU A 67 4.86 15.77 -26.98
#